data_AF-A0A2D8HM16-F1
#
_entry.id   AF-A0A2D8HM16-F1
#
_cell.length_a   1.000
_cell.length_b   1.000
_cell.length_c   1.000
_cell.angle_alpha   90.00
_cell.angle_beta   90.00
_cell.angle_gamma   90.00
#
_symmetry.space_group_name_H-M   'P 1'
#
loop_
_entity.id
_entity.type
_entity.pdbx_description
1 polymer ?
#
loop_
_entity_poly.entity_id
_entity_poly.type
_entity_poly.pdbx_seq_one_letter_code
_entity_poly.pdbx_strand_id
1 'polypeptide(L)'
;MEKIANINAEISDVMNDISDYLEQTRQGLMVDMGSLPEKIVRLQGRVQSAPREDRLRLTVFMNQMMQALNLLSDEIQKQHDLISRNIQRVEGSAP
;
A
#
# COMPACT_ATOMS: atom_id res chain seq x y z
N MET A 1 9.51 13.66 -23.64
CA MET A 1 8.86 13.93 -22.34
C MET A 1 7.92 12.79 -22.05
N GLU A 2 8.05 12.17 -20.89
CA GLU A 2 7.03 11.26 -20.37
C GLU A 2 5.73 12.04 -20.16
N LYS A 3 4.59 11.50 -20.61
CA LYS A 3 3.30 12.18 -20.45
C LYS A 3 2.86 12.01 -18.99
N ILE A 4 2.46 13.10 -18.33
CA ILE A 4 1.88 13.08 -16.96
C ILE A 4 0.79 12.02 -16.80
N ALA A 5 0.02 11.76 -17.86
CA ALA A 5 -1.01 10.72 -17.91
C ALA A 5 -0.47 9.32 -17.57
N ASN A 6 0.75 8.98 -18.00
CA ASN A 6 1.35 7.67 -17.72
C ASN A 6 1.73 7.55 -16.25
N ILE A 7 2.32 8.60 -15.67
CA ILE A 7 2.70 8.59 -14.24
C ILE A 7 1.43 8.51 -13.37
N ASN A 8 0.38 9.27 -13.72
CA ASN A 8 -0.91 9.21 -13.04
C ASN A 8 -1.57 7.83 -13.14
N ALA A 9 -1.52 7.19 -14.32
CA ALA A 9 -2.07 5.85 -14.52
C ALA A 9 -1.36 4.85 -13.59
N GLU A 10 -0.03 4.89 -13.54
CA GLU A 10 0.72 3.99 -12.66
C GLU A 10 0.53 4.27 -11.17
N ILE A 11 0.37 5.54 -10.75
CA ILE A 11 -0.04 5.84 -9.37
C ILE A 11 -1.41 5.22 -9.07
N SER A 12 -2.35 5.30 -10.02
CA SER A 12 -3.68 4.72 -9.89
C SER A 12 -3.63 3.19 -9.81
N ASP A 13 -2.81 2.54 -10.62
CA ASP A 13 -2.59 1.10 -10.58
C ASP A 13 -2.06 0.66 -9.21
N VAL A 14 -1.07 1.39 -8.66
CA VAL A 14 -0.56 1.08 -7.32
C VAL A 14 -1.60 1.33 -6.23
N MET A 15 -2.44 2.36 -6.35
CA MET A 15 -3.55 2.55 -5.40
C MET A 15 -4.59 1.43 -5.47
N ASN A 16 -4.85 0.89 -6.66
CA ASN A 16 -5.73 -0.27 -6.82
C ASN A 16 -5.12 -1.50 -6.16
N ASP A 17 -3.82 -1.77 -6.41
CA ASP A 17 -3.09 -2.86 -5.74
C ASP A 17 -3.19 -2.73 -4.20
N ILE A 18 -2.96 -1.53 -3.65
CA ILE A 18 -3.05 -1.29 -2.19
C ILE A 18 -4.47 -1.53 -1.67
N SER A 19 -5.48 -1.14 -2.44
CA SER A 19 -6.89 -1.31 -2.07
C SER A 19 -7.28 -2.79 -2.05
N ASP A 20 -6.85 -3.55 -3.05
CA ASP A 20 -7.04 -5.01 -3.12
C ASP A 20 -6.33 -5.71 -1.96
N TYR A 21 -5.09 -5.31 -1.67
CA TYR A 21 -4.33 -5.84 -0.53
C TYR A 21 -5.01 -5.55 0.81
N LEU A 22 -5.59 -4.36 0.97
CA LEU A 22 -6.34 -3.99 2.16
C LEU A 22 -7.58 -4.86 2.32
N GLU A 23 -8.34 -5.07 1.26
CA GLU A 23 -9.52 -5.93 1.29
C GLU A 23 -9.15 -7.39 1.62
N GLN A 24 -8.14 -7.94 0.96
CA GLN A 24 -7.66 -9.30 1.22
C GLN A 24 -7.13 -9.46 2.66
N THR A 25 -6.38 -8.48 3.16
CA THR A 25 -5.91 -8.47 4.56
C THR A 25 -7.09 -8.46 5.54
N ARG A 26 -8.14 -7.65 5.28
CA ARG A 26 -9.37 -7.64 6.11
C ARG A 26 -10.10 -8.98 6.12
N GLN A 27 -9.98 -9.75 5.05
CA GLN A 27 -10.53 -11.10 4.93
C GLN A 27 -9.64 -12.17 5.59
N GLY A 28 -8.47 -11.78 6.14
CA GLY A 28 -7.51 -12.70 6.76
C GLY A 28 -6.67 -13.48 5.75
N LEU A 29 -6.63 -13.05 4.49
CA LEU A 29 -5.80 -13.67 3.45
C LEU A 29 -4.36 -13.18 3.57
N MET A 30 -3.41 -14.09 3.35
CA MET A 30 -2.01 -13.74 3.20
C MET A 30 -1.80 -13.13 1.82
N VAL A 31 -1.23 -11.93 1.79
CA VAL A 31 -1.00 -11.16 0.56
C VAL A 31 0.49 -11.01 0.32
N ASP A 32 0.94 -11.30 -0.90
CA ASP A 32 2.32 -11.01 -1.32
C ASP A 32 2.42 -9.55 -1.77
N MET A 33 3.13 -8.74 -0.98
CA MET A 33 3.37 -7.32 -1.26
C MET A 33 4.83 -7.03 -1.66
N GLY A 34 5.63 -8.06 -1.96
CA GLY A 34 7.07 -7.93 -2.15
C GLY A 34 7.50 -6.95 -3.25
N SER A 35 6.66 -6.76 -4.28
CA SER A 35 6.92 -5.82 -5.38
C SER A 35 6.55 -4.36 -5.08
N LEU A 36 5.74 -4.12 -4.05
CA LEU A 36 5.16 -2.81 -3.78
C LEU A 36 6.21 -1.72 -3.44
N PRO A 37 7.24 -1.99 -2.61
CA PRO A 37 8.26 -0.99 -2.31
C PRO A 37 9.02 -0.51 -3.56
N GLU A 38 9.38 -1.42 -4.47
CA GLU A 38 10.10 -1.08 -5.70
C GLU A 38 9.22 -0.24 -6.64
N LYS A 39 7.92 -0.57 -6.77
CA LYS A 39 6.96 0.24 -7.53
C LYS A 39 6.88 1.67 -6.99
N ILE A 40 6.77 1.84 -5.67
CA ILE A 40 6.67 3.15 -5.02
C ILE A 40 7.94 3.98 -5.24
N VAL A 41 9.12 3.39 -5.05
CA VAL A 41 10.40 4.10 -5.25
C VAL A 41 10.55 4.55 -6.70
N ARG A 42 10.21 3.69 -7.67
CA ARG A 42 10.23 4.06 -9.10
C ARG A 42 9.27 5.21 -9.41
N LEU A 43 8.05 5.16 -8.87
CA LEU A 43 7.05 6.23 -9.02
C LEU A 43 7.55 7.55 -8.42
N GLN A 44 8.11 7.52 -7.20
CA GLN A 44 8.68 8.71 -6.57
C GLN A 44 9.76 9.36 -7.44
N GLY A 45 10.69 8.57 -8.00
CA GLY A 45 11.73 9.07 -8.89
C GLY A 45 11.15 9.76 -10.13
N ARG A 46 10.12 9.17 -10.75
CA ARG A 46 9.46 9.75 -11.93
C ARG A 46 8.69 11.02 -11.61
N VAL A 47 7.95 11.05 -10.50
CA VAL A 47 7.27 12.26 -10.02
C VAL A 47 8.28 13.39 -9.75
N GLN A 48 9.43 13.09 -9.15
CA GLN A 48 10.47 14.09 -8.90
C GLN A 48 11.08 14.67 -10.20
N SER A 49 11.20 13.83 -11.23
CA SER A 49 11.71 14.21 -12.55
C SER A 49 10.70 14.98 -13.42
N ALA A 50 9.42 15.01 -13.04
CA ALA A 50 8.39 15.71 -13.79
C ALA A 50 8.55 17.23 -13.73
N PRO A 51 8.05 17.97 -14.76
CA PRO A 51 7.99 19.43 -14.74
C PRO A 51 7.30 19.97 -13.49
N ARG A 52 7.66 21.18 -13.04
CA ARG A 52 7.22 21.74 -11.75
C ARG A 52 5.69 21.71 -11.57
N GLU A 53 4.93 22.07 -12.60
CA GLU A 53 3.46 22.11 -12.54
C GLU A 53 2.85 20.72 -12.40
N ASP A 54 3.35 19.76 -13.17
CA ASP A 54 2.93 18.36 -13.13
C ASP A 54 3.31 17.71 -11.81
N ARG A 55 4.53 17.97 -11.32
CA ARG A 55 5.05 17.45 -10.05
C ARG A 55 4.16 17.84 -8.88
N LEU A 56 3.67 19.09 -8.82
CA LEU A 56 2.76 19.50 -7.74
C LEU A 56 1.47 18.67 -7.72
N ARG A 57 0.89 18.41 -8.89
CA ARG A 57 -0.31 17.57 -9.02
C ARG A 57 -0.01 16.12 -8.66
N LEU A 58 1.07 15.58 -9.19
CA LEU A 58 1.52 14.21 -8.93
C LEU A 58 1.83 13.97 -7.44
N THR A 59 2.41 14.95 -6.74
CA THR A 59 2.66 14.86 -5.30
C THR A 59 1.37 14.69 -4.50
N VAL A 60 0.25 15.28 -4.92
CA VAL A 60 -1.05 15.08 -4.25
C VAL A 60 -1.49 13.62 -4.36
N PHE A 61 -1.40 13.03 -5.55
CA PHE A 61 -1.72 11.62 -5.76
C PHE A 61 -0.77 10.68 -4.99
N MET A 62 0.53 11.02 -4.96
CA MET A 62 1.51 10.29 -4.15
C MET A 62 1.17 10.33 -2.65
N ASN A 63 0.71 11.48 -2.14
CA ASN A 63 0.30 11.59 -0.74
C ASN A 63 -0.94 10.73 -0.44
N GLN A 64 -1.90 10.65 -1.36
CA GLN A 64 -3.07 9.76 -1.22
C GLN A 64 -2.64 8.29 -1.20
N MET A 65 -1.72 7.90 -2.08
CA MET A 65 -1.15 6.55 -2.09
C MET A 65 -0.42 6.23 -0.78
N MET A 66 0.34 7.16 -0.22
CA MET A 66 0.98 6.99 1.10
C MET A 66 -0.03 6.85 2.24
N GLN A 67 -1.15 7.58 2.19
CA GLN A 67 -2.23 7.41 3.16
C GLN A 67 -2.87 6.02 3.06
N ALA A 68 -3.10 5.53 1.84
CA ALA A 68 -3.62 4.18 1.62
C ALA A 68 -2.65 3.10 2.15
N LEU A 69 -1.34 3.29 1.97
CA LEU A 69 -0.32 2.39 2.54
C LEU A 69 -0.35 2.36 4.07
N ASN A 70 -0.54 3.51 4.71
CA ASN A 70 -0.67 3.56 6.17
C ASN A 70 -1.89 2.78 6.65
N LEU A 71 -3.04 2.93 5.97
CA LEU A 71 -4.25 2.17 6.28
C LEU A 71 -4.04 0.66 6.12
N LEU A 72 -3.32 0.25 5.07
CA LEU A 72 -2.94 -1.15 4.87
C LEU A 72 -2.05 -1.66 6.01
N SER A 73 -1.01 -0.89 6.38
CA SER A 73 -0.11 -1.23 7.49
C SER A 73 -0.86 -1.40 8.81
N ASP A 74 -1.79 -0.48 9.12
CA ASP A 74 -2.59 -0.53 10.34
C ASP A 74 -3.49 -1.78 10.37
N GLU A 75 -4.09 -2.16 9.24
CA GLU A 75 -4.92 -3.36 9.17
C GLU A 75 -4.07 -4.64 9.27
N ILE A 76 -2.89 -4.71 8.64
CA ILE A 76 -1.96 -5.83 8.81
C ILE A 76 -1.62 -6.02 10.29
N GLN A 77 -1.27 -4.93 10.99
CA GLN A 77 -0.93 -4.99 12.41
C GLN A 77 -2.12 -5.50 13.24
N LYS A 78 -3.32 -4.99 12.97
CA LYS A 78 -4.55 -5.43 13.64
C LYS A 78 -4.83 -6.91 13.42
N GLN A 79 -4.66 -7.42 12.20
CA GLN A 79 -4.85 -8.85 11.91
C GLN A 79 -3.79 -9.70 12.59
N HIS A 80 -2.53 -9.26 12.58
CA HIS A 80 -1.45 -9.92 13.31
C HIS A 80 -1.77 -10.02 14.82
N ASP A 81 -2.25 -8.94 15.44
CA ASP A 81 -2.60 -8.92 16.87
C ASP A 81 -3.83 -9.79 17.20
N LEU A 82 -4.76 -9.94 16.25
CA LEU A 82 -5.88 -10.88 16.37
C LEU A 82 -5.39 -12.33 16.34
N ILE A 83 -4.53 -12.66 15.38
CA ILE A 83 -3.96 -14.01 15.24
C ILE A 83 -3.12 -14.37 16.47
N SER A 84 -2.25 -13.47 16.93
CA SER A 84 -1.41 -13.67 18.12
C SER A 84 -2.26 -13.96 19.37
N ARG A 85 -3.31 -13.17 19.60
CA ARG A 85 -4.25 -13.41 20.71
C ARG A 85 -5.00 -14.74 20.58
N ASN A 86 -5.36 -15.14 19.36
CA ASN A 86 -6.04 -16.42 19.14
C ASN A 86 -5.11 -17.60 19.42
N ILE A 87 -3.84 -17.53 18.99
CA ILE A 87 -2.82 -18.55 19.29
C ILE A 87 -2.64 -18.68 20.81
N GLN A 88 -2.45 -17.57 21.52
CA GLN A 88 -2.31 -17.57 22.99
C GLN A 88 -3.50 -18.19 23.71
N ARG A 89 -4.73 -17.95 23.22
CA ARG A 89 -5.93 -18.58 23.77
C ARG A 89 -5.94 -20.09 23.55
N VAL A 90 -5.53 -20.55 22.38
CA VAL A 90 -5.46 -21.98 22.06
C VAL A 90 -4.38 -22.66 22.90
N GLU A 91 -3.19 -22.07 23.00
CA GLU A 91 -2.07 -22.60 23.78
C GLU A 91 -2.34 -22.56 25.30
N GLY A 92 -2.94 -21.49 25.82
CA GLY A 92 -3.31 -21.36 27.23
C GLY A 92 -4.55 -22.18 27.63
N SER A 93 -5.26 -22.77 26.65
CA SER A 93 -6.37 -23.71 26.87
C SER A 93 -5.97 -25.17 26.62
N ALA A 94 -4.67 -25.45 26.38
CA ALA A 94 -4.16 -26.81 26.33
C ALA A 94 -4.18 -27.40 27.76
N PRO A 95 -4.84 -28.56 27.97
CA PRO A 95 -4.98 -29.19 29.29
C PRO A 95 -3.66 -29.68 29.90
#